data_AF-A0A6M0RGG8-F1
#
_entry.id   AF-A0A6M0RGG8-F1
#
_cell.length_a   1.000
_cell.length_b   1.000
_cell.length_c   1.000
_cell.angle_alpha   90.00
_cell.angle_beta   90.00
_cell.angle_gamma   90.00
#
_symmetry.space_group_name_H-M   'P 1'
#
loop_
_entity.id
_entity.type
_entity.pdbx_description
1 polymer ?
#
loop_
_entity_poly.entity_id
_entity_poly.type
_entity_poly.pdbx_seq_one_letter_code
_entity_poly.pdbx_strand_id
1 'polypeptide(L)'
;MPSTHYSSWFAHQLQGLINRGQRNLTAQPSHRFVLFGEDFSGGRMVTDLLRQVVTDTRYGSLPSTWTMEPLLEQRHFFPLRHIQRHGLACPDYLFGFKLSAADLIKTHGMSEPSRFMAILYDQGYKVIHLRRRDLMRHGIAVLKAQQPGSRHINPTALIATLKKLDEQRISEAAIVGQVPHLTITYETDLLDPNVHDTVAQRLCRFLSLQQRKRVQYSIKLVHQRLSDLIANYDEVHTALENSDYAYVLTEASAKLVI
;
A
#
# COMPACT_ATOMS: atom_id res chain seq x y z
N MET A 1 -20.20 22.81 23.49
CA MET A 1 -19.21 23.40 22.56
C MET A 1 -17.83 23.25 23.16
N PRO A 2 -16.88 22.60 22.47
CA PRO A 2 -15.47 22.92 22.66
C PRO A 2 -14.80 23.13 21.29
N SER A 3 -14.63 24.40 20.94
CA SER A 3 -13.69 24.84 19.92
C SER A 3 -12.35 25.16 20.59
N THR A 4 -11.30 25.19 19.77
CA THR A 4 -9.95 25.72 20.05
C THR A 4 -9.03 24.87 20.92
N HIS A 5 -8.40 23.85 20.33
CA HIS A 5 -7.00 23.51 20.68
C HIS A 5 -6.15 22.87 19.56
N TYR A 6 -6.65 22.70 18.33
CA TYR A 6 -5.86 22.11 17.22
C TYR A 6 -5.67 23.00 15.98
N SER A 7 -6.00 24.29 16.04
CA SER A 7 -5.85 25.22 14.90
C SER A 7 -4.44 25.81 14.73
N SER A 8 -3.55 25.73 15.73
CA SER A 8 -2.26 26.43 15.69
C SER A 8 -1.11 25.64 15.02
N TRP A 9 -1.17 24.30 15.00
CA TRP A 9 -0.12 23.48 14.39
C TRP A 9 -0.09 23.60 12.85
N PHE A 10 -1.25 23.79 12.22
CA PHE A 10 -1.39 23.91 10.77
C PHE A 10 -1.15 25.33 10.23
N ALA A 11 -1.51 26.38 10.97
CA ALA A 11 -1.37 27.77 10.50
C ALA A 11 0.08 28.18 10.25
N HIS A 12 1.04 27.66 11.03
CA HIS A 12 2.46 27.93 10.84
C HIS A 12 3.10 27.19 9.64
N GLN A 13 2.45 26.17 9.07
CA GLN A 13 2.97 25.49 7.88
C GLN A 13 2.69 26.25 6.58
N LEU A 14 1.61 27.04 6.50
CA LEU A 14 1.23 27.80 5.31
C LEU A 14 2.07 29.09 5.13
N GLN A 15 2.53 29.71 6.22
CA GLN A 15 3.27 30.99 6.15
C GLN A 15 4.73 30.86 5.69
N GLY A 16 5.29 29.64 5.65
CA GLY A 16 6.69 29.40 5.26
C GLY A 16 6.96 29.35 3.75
N LEU A 17 5.92 29.54 2.92
CA LEU A 17 5.97 29.29 1.47
C LEU A 17 6.37 30.50 0.60
N ILE A 18 6.54 31.70 1.16
CA ILE A 18 6.78 32.91 0.34
C ILE A 18 8.26 33.26 0.15
N ASN A 19 9.17 32.80 0.99
CA ASN A 19 10.58 33.25 0.89
C ASN A 19 11.56 32.11 1.13
N ARG A 20 12.02 31.44 0.06
CA ARG A 20 13.37 30.87 -0.03
C ARG A 20 13.69 30.38 -1.44
N GLY A 21 14.45 31.23 -2.13
CA GLY A 21 15.66 30.83 -2.86
C GLY A 21 15.44 30.01 -4.13
N GLN A 22 15.55 30.69 -5.26
CA GLN A 22 15.86 30.14 -6.58
C GLN A 22 17.07 29.19 -6.48
N ARG A 23 16.80 27.89 -6.36
CA ARG A 23 17.70 26.80 -6.78
C ARG A 23 16.98 26.08 -7.90
N ASN A 24 17.64 25.88 -9.04
CA ASN A 24 17.12 25.24 -10.26
C ASN A 24 15.94 24.28 -10.02
N LEU A 25 14.72 24.79 -10.25
CA LEU A 25 13.42 24.14 -9.99
C LEU A 25 13.03 23.14 -11.10
N THR A 26 13.99 22.54 -11.80
CA THR A 26 13.71 21.81 -13.06
C THR A 26 13.56 20.30 -12.93
N ALA A 27 13.64 19.72 -11.73
CA ALA A 27 13.56 18.26 -11.55
C ALA A 27 12.61 17.86 -10.42
N GLN A 28 11.36 18.35 -10.45
CA GLN A 28 10.30 17.69 -9.68
C GLN A 28 9.72 16.54 -10.50
N PRO A 29 9.42 15.39 -9.88
CA PRO A 29 8.75 14.28 -10.55
C PRO A 29 7.41 14.77 -11.10
N SER A 30 7.18 14.57 -12.40
CA SER A 30 5.95 15.01 -13.08
C SER A 30 4.73 14.20 -12.62
N HIS A 31 4.97 12.98 -12.13
CA HIS A 31 3.94 12.08 -11.62
C HIS A 31 4.28 11.68 -10.19
N ARG A 32 3.34 11.90 -9.26
CA ARG A 32 3.50 11.61 -7.84
C ARG A 32 2.34 10.77 -7.34
N PHE A 33 2.64 9.76 -6.53
CA PHE A 33 1.59 8.90 -6.00
C PHE A 33 1.94 8.30 -4.64
N VAL A 34 0.91 7.82 -3.96
CA VAL A 34 1.01 7.08 -2.70
C VAL A 34 0.42 5.71 -2.93
N LEU A 35 1.18 4.68 -2.56
CA LEU A 35 0.68 3.33 -2.46
C LEU A 35 0.21 3.10 -1.04
N PHE A 36 -1.10 3.24 -0.83
CA PHE A 36 -1.71 3.16 0.49
C PHE A 36 -2.24 1.76 0.75
N GLY A 37 -1.74 1.09 1.78
CA GLY A 37 -2.18 -0.24 2.17
C GLY A 37 -1.17 -0.95 3.06
N GLU A 38 -1.64 -1.91 3.85
CA GLU A 38 -0.80 -2.75 4.70
C GLU A 38 0.21 -3.61 3.90
N ASP A 39 1.25 -4.07 4.59
CA ASP A 39 2.19 -5.04 4.03
C ASP A 39 1.48 -6.31 3.53
N PHE A 40 2.08 -6.94 2.52
CA PHE A 40 1.54 -8.15 1.86
C PHE A 40 0.20 -7.95 1.16
N SER A 41 -0.25 -6.72 0.93
CA SER A 41 -1.42 -6.38 0.10
C SER A 41 -1.13 -6.34 -1.41
N GLY A 42 0.12 -6.64 -1.81
CA GLY A 42 0.53 -6.68 -3.22
C GLY A 42 1.34 -5.48 -3.71
N GLY A 43 1.81 -4.61 -2.80
CA GLY A 43 2.53 -3.40 -3.20
C GLY A 43 3.77 -3.65 -4.03
N ARG A 44 4.54 -4.71 -3.74
CA ARG A 44 5.68 -5.12 -4.57
C ARG A 44 5.27 -5.48 -6.00
N MET A 45 4.14 -6.18 -6.18
CA MET A 45 3.67 -6.56 -7.52
C MET A 45 3.25 -5.33 -8.32
N VAL A 46 2.60 -4.35 -7.68
CA VAL A 46 2.29 -3.06 -8.32
C VAL A 46 3.57 -2.30 -8.70
N THR A 47 4.57 -2.26 -7.81
CA THR A 47 5.88 -1.67 -8.13
C THR A 47 6.52 -2.33 -9.34
N ASP A 48 6.51 -3.66 -9.40
CA ASP A 48 7.12 -4.43 -10.48
C ASP A 48 6.34 -4.28 -11.80
N LEU A 49 5.01 -4.20 -11.76
CA LEU A 49 4.17 -3.90 -12.93
C LEU A 49 4.51 -2.52 -13.50
N LEU A 50 4.54 -1.49 -12.65
CA LEU A 50 4.90 -0.13 -13.07
C LEU A 50 6.29 -0.10 -13.68
N ARG A 51 7.28 -0.76 -13.06
CA ARG A 51 8.66 -0.82 -13.58
C ARG A 51 8.74 -1.41 -14.99
N GLN A 52 7.89 -2.38 -15.33
CA GLN A 52 7.88 -3.01 -16.65
C GLN A 52 7.24 -2.13 -17.74
N VAL A 53 6.14 -1.45 -17.40
CA VAL A 53 5.26 -0.82 -18.40
C VAL A 53 5.48 0.68 -18.56
N VAL A 54 6.04 1.33 -17.53
CA VAL A 54 6.21 2.78 -17.46
C VAL A 54 7.51 3.17 -18.15
N THR A 55 7.36 3.98 -19.20
CA THR A 55 8.48 4.52 -19.97
C THR A 55 8.22 5.99 -20.25
N ASP A 56 9.20 6.84 -19.99
CA ASP A 56 9.16 8.27 -20.31
C ASP A 56 9.93 8.56 -21.59
N THR A 57 9.47 9.55 -22.35
CA THR A 57 10.12 9.99 -23.59
C THR A 57 11.51 10.57 -23.38
N ARG A 58 11.76 11.20 -22.25
CA ARG A 58 13.01 11.88 -21.89
C ARG A 58 13.94 10.97 -21.09
N TYR A 59 13.40 10.14 -20.21
CA TYR A 59 14.20 9.31 -19.28
C TYR A 59 14.22 7.81 -19.61
N GLY A 60 13.40 7.35 -20.56
CA GLY A 60 13.32 5.93 -20.91
C GLY A 60 12.54 5.09 -19.90
N SER A 61 12.87 3.80 -19.78
CA SER A 61 12.23 2.90 -18.81
C SER A 61 12.71 3.20 -17.39
N LEU A 62 11.87 2.97 -16.38
CA LEU A 62 12.30 3.10 -14.98
C LEU A 62 13.51 2.18 -14.70
N PRO A 63 14.52 2.64 -13.93
CA PRO A 63 15.69 1.83 -13.64
C PRO A 63 15.31 0.60 -12.82
N SER A 64 16.10 -0.47 -12.92
CA SER A 64 15.88 -1.71 -12.17
C SER A 64 15.91 -1.51 -10.64
N THR A 65 16.63 -0.47 -10.20
CA THR A 65 16.77 -0.01 -8.80
C THR A 65 15.59 0.82 -8.31
N TRP A 66 14.67 1.25 -9.18
CA TRP A 66 13.50 2.01 -8.77
C TRP A 66 12.58 1.16 -7.89
N THR A 67 12.34 1.63 -6.68
CA THR A 67 11.55 0.94 -5.67
C THR A 67 10.67 1.93 -4.92
N MET A 68 9.63 1.39 -4.27
CA MET A 68 8.75 2.19 -3.42
C MET A 68 9.15 2.02 -1.98
N GLU A 69 9.67 3.09 -1.39
CA GLU A 69 10.11 3.11 0.00
C GLU A 69 8.96 3.48 0.95
N PRO A 70 8.95 2.91 2.16
CA PRO A 70 8.00 3.28 3.20
C PRO A 70 8.51 4.49 4.00
N LEU A 71 8.26 5.69 3.48
CA LEU A 71 8.87 6.92 4.00
C LEU A 71 8.41 7.33 5.40
N LEU A 72 7.31 6.77 5.92
CA LEU A 72 6.72 7.15 7.21
C LEU A 72 6.64 5.99 8.21
N GLU A 73 7.39 4.91 7.98
CA GLU A 73 7.52 3.79 8.94
C GLU A 73 8.16 4.23 10.27
N GLN A 74 8.98 5.29 10.23
CA GLN A 74 9.59 5.89 11.41
C GLN A 74 8.94 7.23 11.75
N ARG A 75 8.98 7.59 13.03
CA ARG A 75 8.38 8.84 13.49
C ARG A 75 9.20 10.04 13.01
N HIS A 76 8.58 10.83 12.14
CA HIS A 76 9.09 12.13 11.70
C HIS A 76 8.28 13.28 12.30
N PHE A 77 8.96 14.32 12.79
CA PHE A 77 8.33 15.54 13.31
C PHE A 77 7.56 16.33 12.24
N PHE A 78 8.01 16.28 10.98
CA PHE A 78 7.38 16.96 9.84
C PHE A 78 7.18 15.98 8.67
N PRO A 79 6.17 15.08 8.75
CA PRO A 79 5.97 14.00 7.77
C PRO A 79 5.86 14.52 6.33
N LEU A 80 5.08 15.59 6.12
CA LEU A 80 4.89 16.18 4.80
C LEU A 80 6.19 16.75 4.22
N ARG A 81 6.98 17.46 5.03
CA ARG A 81 8.28 17.99 4.59
C ARG A 81 9.28 16.87 4.31
N HIS A 82 9.22 15.78 5.05
CA HIS A 82 10.04 14.60 4.80
C HIS A 82 9.72 14.01 3.42
N ILE A 83 8.44 13.74 3.13
CA ILE A 83 7.99 13.26 1.81
C ILE A 83 8.41 14.21 0.69
N GLN A 84 8.19 15.52 0.87
CA GLN A 84 8.54 16.53 -0.13
C GLN A 84 10.05 16.54 -0.42
N ARG A 85 10.90 16.42 0.60
CA ARG A 85 12.36 16.34 0.41
C ARG A 85 12.76 15.12 -0.42
N HIS A 86 12.15 13.95 -0.17
CA HIS A 86 12.38 12.76 -0.97
C HIS A 86 11.90 12.95 -2.41
N GLY A 87 10.72 13.56 -2.62
CA GLY A 87 10.22 13.88 -3.96
C GLY A 87 11.13 14.85 -4.72
N LEU A 88 11.69 15.85 -4.06
CA LEU A 88 12.65 16.80 -4.65
C LEU A 88 14.00 16.17 -4.97
N ALA A 89 14.40 15.13 -4.23
CA ALA A 89 15.65 14.41 -4.46
C ALA A 89 15.50 13.30 -5.51
N CYS A 90 14.27 12.96 -5.91
CA CYS A 90 14.00 11.94 -6.89
C CYS A 90 14.33 12.48 -8.30
N PRO A 91 15.35 11.94 -8.99
CA PRO A 91 15.69 12.37 -10.34
C PRO A 91 14.70 11.82 -11.39
N ASP A 92 13.85 10.87 -10.99
CA ASP A 92 12.90 10.20 -11.88
C ASP A 92 11.65 11.05 -12.11
N TYR A 93 11.03 10.86 -13.26
CA TYR A 93 9.75 11.50 -13.59
C TYR A 93 8.57 10.96 -12.77
N LEU A 94 8.74 9.80 -12.13
CA LEU A 94 7.74 9.11 -11.31
C LEU A 94 8.26 8.91 -9.89
N PHE A 95 7.62 9.58 -8.94
CA PHE A 95 7.88 9.42 -7.52
C PHE A 95 6.69 8.77 -6.82
N GLY A 96 6.95 7.70 -6.09
CA GLY A 96 5.94 7.08 -5.26
C GLY A 96 6.54 6.46 -4.01
N PHE A 97 5.73 6.40 -2.96
CA PHE A 97 6.11 5.83 -1.68
C PHE A 97 4.97 5.00 -1.10
N LYS A 98 5.30 4.10 -0.17
CA LYS A 98 4.32 3.31 0.57
C LYS A 98 3.89 4.03 1.83
N LEU A 99 2.63 3.83 2.20
CA LEU A 99 2.04 4.37 3.40
C LEU A 99 0.97 3.42 3.94
N SER A 100 0.98 3.13 5.22
CA SER A 100 -0.06 2.35 5.88
C SER A 100 -0.93 3.21 6.80
N ALA A 101 -2.11 2.69 7.19
CA ALA A 101 -2.89 3.32 8.25
C ALA A 101 -2.13 3.31 9.59
N ALA A 102 -1.34 2.26 9.84
CA ALA A 102 -0.50 2.15 11.04
C ALA A 102 0.54 3.28 11.12
N ASP A 103 1.16 3.66 10.00
CA ASP A 103 2.11 4.79 9.97
C ASP A 103 1.44 6.08 10.46
N LEU A 104 0.26 6.40 9.92
CA LEU A 104 -0.45 7.62 10.27
C LEU A 104 -0.96 7.60 11.72
N ILE A 105 -1.60 6.51 12.13
CA ILE A 105 -2.29 6.43 13.43
C ILE A 105 -1.31 6.08 14.56
N LYS A 106 -0.54 5.00 14.42
CA LYS A 106 0.30 4.45 15.50
C LYS A 106 1.66 5.11 15.54
N THR A 107 2.35 5.23 14.40
CA THR A 107 3.71 5.79 14.34
C THR A 107 3.71 7.31 14.55
N HIS A 108 2.78 8.01 13.87
CA HIS A 108 2.72 9.47 13.91
C HIS A 108 1.66 10.04 14.88
N GLY A 109 0.74 9.23 15.41
CA GLY A 109 -0.26 9.69 16.36
C GLY A 109 -1.26 10.69 15.75
N MET A 110 -1.54 10.60 14.45
CA MET A 110 -2.43 11.55 13.77
C MET A 110 -3.89 11.31 14.18
N SER A 111 -4.54 12.36 14.70
CA SER A 111 -5.97 12.33 15.03
C SER A 111 -6.87 12.39 13.79
N GLU A 112 -6.41 13.02 12.71
CA GLU A 112 -7.15 13.19 11.45
C GLU A 112 -6.36 12.63 10.25
N PRO A 113 -6.14 11.30 10.16
CA PRO A 113 -5.34 10.70 9.09
C PRO A 113 -5.93 10.93 7.68
N SER A 114 -7.27 10.98 7.54
CA SER A 114 -7.92 11.29 6.26
C SER A 114 -7.58 12.70 5.75
N ARG A 115 -7.41 13.67 6.66
CA ARG A 115 -6.99 15.04 6.31
C ARG A 115 -5.57 15.07 5.78
N PHE A 116 -4.67 14.24 6.33
CA PHE A 116 -3.31 14.10 5.81
C PHE A 116 -3.32 13.55 4.38
N MET A 117 -4.17 12.56 4.10
CA MET A 117 -4.37 12.04 2.74
C MET A 117 -4.94 13.10 1.79
N ALA A 118 -5.89 13.93 2.24
CA ALA A 118 -6.41 15.05 1.46
C ALA A 118 -5.32 16.06 1.12
N ILE A 119 -4.45 16.41 2.07
CA ILE A 119 -3.31 17.31 1.83
C ILE A 119 -2.36 16.71 0.78
N LEU A 120 -2.06 15.41 0.85
CA LEU A 120 -1.24 14.75 -0.17
C LEU A 120 -1.92 14.82 -1.54
N TYR A 121 -3.23 14.55 -1.61
CA TYR A 121 -4.00 14.65 -2.84
C TYR A 121 -3.96 16.06 -3.44
N ASP A 122 -4.21 17.09 -2.61
CA ASP A 122 -4.18 18.51 -3.02
C ASP A 122 -2.78 18.95 -3.47
N GLN A 123 -1.72 18.32 -2.94
CA GLN A 123 -0.36 18.51 -3.41
C GLN A 123 -0.04 17.76 -4.70
N GLY A 124 -1.00 17.06 -5.31
CA GLY A 124 -0.88 16.38 -6.59
C GLY A 124 -0.45 14.92 -6.48
N TYR A 125 -0.47 14.32 -5.30
CA TYR A 125 -0.24 12.88 -5.15
C TYR A 125 -1.50 12.09 -5.49
N LYS A 126 -1.42 11.20 -6.47
CA LYS A 126 -2.49 10.23 -6.76
C LYS A 126 -2.48 9.11 -5.72
N VAL A 127 -3.64 8.71 -5.23
CA VAL A 127 -3.73 7.65 -4.21
C VAL A 127 -4.09 6.32 -4.87
N ILE A 128 -3.24 5.31 -4.70
CA ILE A 128 -3.51 3.93 -5.07
C ILE A 128 -3.73 3.14 -3.78
N HIS A 129 -4.97 2.70 -3.56
CA HIS A 129 -5.34 1.93 -2.39
C HIS A 129 -5.22 0.43 -2.69
N LEU A 130 -4.33 -0.25 -1.96
CA LEU A 130 -4.16 -1.69 -2.04
C LEU A 130 -5.09 -2.38 -1.06
N ARG A 131 -5.79 -3.41 -1.54
CA ARG A 131 -6.66 -4.23 -0.71
C ARG A 131 -6.33 -5.69 -0.87
N ARG A 132 -6.38 -6.44 0.23
CA ARG A 132 -6.34 -7.90 0.22
C ARG A 132 -7.57 -8.40 0.96
N ARG A 133 -8.43 -9.15 0.25
CA ARG A 133 -9.71 -9.62 0.78
C ARG A 133 -9.55 -10.85 1.64
N ASP A 134 -8.70 -11.78 1.21
CA ASP A 134 -8.47 -13.04 1.91
C ASP A 134 -7.65 -12.80 3.18
N LEU A 135 -8.38 -12.63 4.29
CA LEU A 135 -7.80 -12.33 5.60
C LEU A 135 -6.94 -13.49 6.10
N MET A 136 -7.31 -14.74 5.79
CA MET A 136 -6.55 -15.94 6.16
C MET A 136 -5.16 -15.93 5.53
N ARG A 137 -5.12 -15.84 4.20
CA ARG A 137 -3.87 -15.85 3.45
C ARG A 137 -3.03 -14.61 3.75
N HIS A 138 -3.66 -13.49 4.09
CA HIS A 138 -2.97 -12.29 4.55
C HIS A 138 -2.30 -12.51 5.91
N GLY A 139 -3.05 -13.00 6.90
CA GLY A 139 -2.52 -13.29 8.24
C GLY A 139 -1.38 -14.30 8.22
N ILE A 140 -1.52 -15.37 7.43
CA ILE A 140 -0.44 -16.36 7.22
C ILE A 140 0.81 -15.71 6.59
N ALA A 141 0.62 -14.86 5.58
CA ALA A 141 1.76 -14.18 4.93
C ALA A 141 2.52 -13.28 5.92
N VAL A 142 1.80 -12.54 6.76
CA VAL A 142 2.38 -11.69 7.82
C VAL A 142 3.18 -12.54 8.81
N LEU A 143 2.60 -13.62 9.33
CA LEU A 143 3.29 -14.48 10.30
C LEU A 143 4.52 -15.19 9.69
N LYS A 144 4.42 -15.67 8.45
CA LYS A 144 5.55 -16.29 7.76
C LYS A 144 6.71 -15.33 7.50
N ALA A 145 6.42 -14.04 7.30
CA ALA A 145 7.46 -13.04 7.17
C ALA A 145 8.21 -12.79 8.49
N GLN A 146 7.54 -12.95 9.63
CA GLN A 146 8.16 -12.85 10.96
C GLN A 146 8.95 -14.11 11.33
N GLN A 147 8.53 -15.28 10.84
CA GLN A 147 9.17 -16.57 11.11
C GLN A 147 9.51 -17.31 9.80
N PRO A 148 10.46 -16.80 9.01
CA PRO A 148 10.82 -17.40 7.73
C PRO A 148 11.33 -18.83 7.94
N GLY A 149 10.76 -19.78 7.20
CA GLY A 149 11.15 -21.20 7.24
C GLY A 149 10.26 -22.09 8.11
N SER A 150 9.48 -21.53 9.05
CA SER A 150 8.49 -22.32 9.78
C SER A 150 7.25 -22.56 8.93
N ARG A 151 6.81 -23.83 8.88
CA ARG A 151 5.47 -24.20 8.38
C ARG A 151 4.45 -24.31 9.50
N HIS A 152 4.88 -24.25 10.75
CA HIS A 152 4.02 -24.32 11.91
C HIS A 152 3.55 -22.90 12.28
N ILE A 153 2.23 -22.74 12.47
CA ILE A 153 1.61 -21.45 12.78
C ILE A 153 0.97 -21.55 14.16
N ASN A 154 1.35 -20.64 15.05
CA ASN A 154 0.69 -20.51 16.35
C ASN A 154 -0.74 -19.95 16.14
N PRO A 155 -1.80 -20.71 16.49
CA PRO A 155 -3.17 -20.28 16.23
C PRO A 155 -3.57 -18.99 16.97
N THR A 156 -3.12 -18.82 18.21
CA THR A 156 -3.37 -17.61 19.01
C THR A 156 -2.76 -16.37 18.35
N ALA A 157 -1.52 -16.49 17.84
CA ALA A 157 -0.86 -15.42 17.11
C ALA A 157 -1.56 -15.09 15.79
N LEU A 158 -2.11 -16.11 15.11
CA LEU A 158 -2.90 -15.92 13.90
C LEU A 158 -4.17 -15.15 14.20
N ILE A 159 -4.97 -15.56 15.19
CA ILE A 159 -6.20 -14.85 15.58
C ILE A 159 -5.92 -13.39 15.93
N ALA A 160 -4.87 -13.12 16.71
CA ALA A 160 -4.46 -11.76 17.04
C ALA A 160 -4.06 -10.95 15.79
N THR A 161 -3.41 -11.61 14.82
CA THR A 161 -3.04 -10.99 13.54
C THR A 161 -4.27 -10.71 12.69
N LEU A 162 -5.23 -11.65 12.57
CA LEU A 162 -6.48 -11.45 11.84
C LEU A 162 -7.26 -10.26 12.41
N LYS A 163 -7.33 -10.16 13.74
CA LYS A 163 -7.94 -9.01 14.41
C LYS A 163 -7.29 -7.70 14.05
N LYS A 164 -5.97 -7.63 14.13
CA LYS A 164 -5.21 -6.43 13.76
C LYS A 164 -5.48 -6.05 12.29
N LEU A 165 -5.44 -7.03 11.38
CA LEU A 165 -5.66 -6.80 9.95
C LEU A 165 -7.07 -6.31 9.64
N ASP A 166 -8.08 -6.83 10.34
CA ASP A 166 -9.47 -6.42 10.15
C ASP A 166 -9.71 -4.98 10.66
N GLU A 167 -9.18 -4.65 11.84
CA GLU A 167 -9.18 -3.27 12.37
C GLU A 167 -8.45 -2.29 11.43
N GLN A 168 -7.32 -2.73 10.86
CA GLN A 168 -6.56 -1.95 9.88
C GLN A 168 -7.38 -1.72 8.61
N ARG A 169 -8.03 -2.75 8.06
CA ARG A 169 -8.87 -2.65 6.87
C ARG A 169 -10.00 -1.63 7.03
N ILE A 170 -10.66 -1.61 8.19
CA ILE A 170 -11.70 -0.63 8.51
C ILE A 170 -11.11 0.79 8.54
N SER A 171 -9.97 0.94 9.21
CA SER A 171 -9.26 2.22 9.34
C SER A 171 -8.79 2.74 7.98
N GLU A 172 -8.21 1.88 7.14
CA GLU A 172 -7.76 2.20 5.80
C GLU A 172 -8.89 2.72 4.92
N ALA A 173 -10.02 2.00 4.90
CA ALA A 173 -11.19 2.40 4.14
C ALA A 173 -11.73 3.77 4.56
N ALA A 174 -11.76 4.05 5.88
CA ALA A 174 -12.16 5.35 6.41
C ALA A 174 -11.17 6.47 6.05
N ILE A 175 -9.87 6.16 6.01
CA ILE A 175 -8.81 7.12 5.65
C ILE A 175 -8.91 7.53 4.18
N VAL A 176 -8.97 6.56 3.26
CA VAL A 176 -8.98 6.85 1.82
C VAL A 176 -10.33 7.24 1.26
N GLY A 177 -11.43 6.92 1.96
CA GLY A 177 -12.79 7.20 1.50
C GLY A 177 -13.08 8.69 1.25
N GLN A 178 -12.24 9.60 1.76
CA GLN A 178 -12.39 11.04 1.59
C GLN A 178 -11.62 11.62 0.41
N VAL A 179 -10.84 10.80 -0.32
CA VAL A 179 -10.02 11.26 -1.45
C VAL A 179 -10.23 10.39 -2.69
N PRO A 180 -10.19 10.96 -3.90
CA PRO A 180 -10.21 10.16 -5.13
C PRO A 180 -9.00 9.22 -5.19
N HIS A 181 -9.28 7.92 -5.34
CA HIS A 181 -8.25 6.89 -5.35
C HIS A 181 -8.56 5.78 -6.36
N LEU A 182 -7.52 5.08 -6.80
CA LEU A 182 -7.64 3.84 -7.55
C LEU A 182 -7.47 2.66 -6.58
N THR A 183 -8.46 1.79 -6.49
CA THR A 183 -8.33 0.54 -5.74
C THR A 183 -7.72 -0.55 -6.61
N ILE A 184 -6.71 -1.23 -6.06
CA ILE A 184 -6.13 -2.47 -6.59
C ILE A 184 -6.36 -3.56 -5.54
N THR A 185 -7.07 -4.61 -5.92
CA THR A 185 -7.35 -5.76 -5.05
C THR A 185 -6.42 -6.91 -5.41
N TYR A 186 -5.69 -7.42 -4.43
CA TYR A 186 -4.70 -8.48 -4.61
C TYR A 186 -5.25 -9.69 -5.36
N GLU A 187 -6.40 -10.21 -4.95
CA GLU A 187 -6.97 -11.45 -5.48
C GLU A 187 -7.44 -11.33 -6.93
N THR A 188 -7.99 -10.18 -7.32
CA THR A 188 -8.59 -9.99 -8.64
C THR A 188 -7.69 -9.28 -9.62
N ASP A 189 -6.81 -8.39 -9.14
CA ASP A 189 -5.96 -7.56 -10.00
C ASP A 189 -4.50 -8.06 -10.03
N LEU A 190 -4.04 -8.79 -9.02
CA LEU A 190 -2.63 -9.16 -8.91
C LEU A 190 -2.38 -10.67 -8.98
N LEU A 191 -3.32 -11.52 -8.56
CA LEU A 191 -3.10 -12.96 -8.57
C LEU A 191 -3.13 -13.62 -9.96
N ASP A 192 -3.91 -13.10 -10.91
CA ASP A 192 -3.99 -13.69 -12.25
C ASP A 192 -3.05 -12.95 -13.22
N PRO A 193 -1.99 -13.60 -13.73
CA PRO A 193 -1.11 -13.01 -14.74
C PRO A 193 -1.84 -12.52 -16.00
N ASN A 194 -2.97 -13.13 -16.35
CA ASN A 194 -3.70 -12.77 -17.57
C ASN A 194 -4.35 -11.37 -17.47
N VAL A 195 -4.60 -10.87 -16.26
CA VAL A 195 -5.17 -9.53 -16.06
C VAL A 195 -4.12 -8.43 -15.87
N HIS A 196 -2.83 -8.78 -15.74
CA HIS A 196 -1.76 -7.84 -15.40
C HIS A 196 -1.61 -6.71 -16.42
N ASP A 197 -1.78 -7.01 -17.71
CA ASP A 197 -1.76 -5.99 -18.77
C ASP A 197 -2.88 -4.96 -18.60
N THR A 198 -4.09 -5.42 -18.28
CA THR A 198 -5.26 -4.56 -18.02
C THR A 198 -5.06 -3.72 -16.76
N VAL A 199 -4.46 -4.30 -15.72
CA VAL A 199 -4.17 -3.61 -14.46
C VAL A 199 -3.08 -2.56 -14.66
N ALA A 200 -2.03 -2.88 -15.41
CA ALA A 200 -1.01 -1.93 -15.84
C ALA A 200 -1.60 -0.74 -16.62
N GLN A 201 -2.52 -1.00 -17.56
CA GLN A 201 -3.23 0.05 -18.31
C GLN A 201 -4.03 0.97 -17.37
N ARG A 202 -4.75 0.40 -16.40
CA ARG A 202 -5.51 1.16 -15.40
C ARG A 202 -4.59 2.03 -14.54
N LEU A 203 -3.48 1.47 -14.07
CA LEU A 203 -2.46 2.19 -13.29
C LEU A 203 -1.87 3.36 -14.08
N CYS A 204 -1.40 3.10 -15.31
CA CYS A 204 -0.85 4.14 -16.17
C CYS A 204 -1.87 5.24 -16.45
N ARG A 205 -3.10 4.89 -16.81
CA ARG A 205 -4.17 5.88 -17.04
C ARG A 205 -4.43 6.74 -15.81
N PHE A 206 -4.54 6.12 -14.63
CA PHE A 206 -4.81 6.83 -13.38
C PHE A 206 -3.67 7.79 -13.00
N LEU A 207 -2.43 7.37 -13.22
CA LEU A 207 -1.23 8.17 -12.98
C LEU A 207 -0.92 9.16 -14.12
N SER A 208 -1.71 9.14 -15.20
CA SER A 208 -1.48 9.93 -16.43
C SER A 208 -0.13 9.62 -17.10
N LEU A 209 0.31 8.37 -17.01
CA LEU A 209 1.55 7.85 -17.59
C LEU A 209 1.27 7.26 -18.97
N GLN A 210 2.25 7.36 -19.87
CA GLN A 210 2.23 6.62 -21.13
C GLN A 210 2.67 5.18 -20.91
N GLN A 211 1.79 4.23 -21.23
CA GLN A 211 2.18 2.83 -21.37
C GLN A 211 2.71 2.59 -22.77
N ARG A 212 3.94 2.08 -22.90
CA ARG A 212 4.52 1.73 -24.21
C ARG A 212 4.86 0.25 -24.36
N LYS A 213 4.82 -0.51 -23.27
CA LYS A 213 5.16 -1.94 -23.25
C LYS A 213 4.01 -2.74 -22.64
N ARG A 214 3.80 -3.95 -23.17
CA ARG A 214 3.02 -5.00 -22.50
C ARG A 214 3.84 -5.61 -21.37
N VAL A 215 3.16 -6.12 -20.36
CA VAL A 215 3.73 -6.92 -19.28
C VAL A 215 4.28 -8.20 -19.88
N GLN A 216 5.57 -8.49 -19.62
CA GLN A 216 6.30 -9.53 -20.37
C GLN A 216 6.39 -10.87 -19.64
N TYR A 217 6.20 -10.92 -18.32
CA TYR A 217 6.30 -12.16 -17.57
C TYR A 217 5.19 -12.33 -16.54
N SER A 218 4.62 -13.53 -16.54
CA SER A 218 3.72 -14.03 -15.52
C SER A 218 4.47 -14.15 -14.20
N ILE A 219 3.99 -13.46 -13.16
CA ILE A 219 4.42 -13.73 -11.79
C ILE A 219 3.95 -15.16 -11.50
N LYS A 220 4.89 -16.10 -11.39
CA LYS A 220 4.60 -17.51 -11.15
C LYS A 220 3.99 -17.68 -9.77
N LEU A 221 2.66 -17.67 -9.71
CA LEU A 221 1.92 -17.91 -8.49
C LEU A 221 1.61 -19.40 -8.39
N VAL A 222 2.28 -20.06 -7.45
CA VAL A 222 1.92 -21.43 -7.07
C VAL A 222 0.69 -21.31 -6.17
N HIS A 223 -0.47 -21.66 -6.70
CA HIS A 223 -1.70 -21.80 -5.92
C HIS A 223 -1.54 -23.03 -5.02
N GLN A 224 -0.96 -22.84 -3.83
CA GLN A 224 -0.84 -23.89 -2.83
C GLN A 224 -2.09 -23.90 -1.96
N ARG A 225 -2.62 -25.10 -1.66
CA ARG A 225 -3.69 -25.22 -0.67
C ARG A 225 -3.12 -24.79 0.68
N LEU A 226 -3.97 -24.20 1.52
CA LEU A 226 -3.55 -23.78 2.86
C LEU A 226 -3.01 -24.96 3.69
N SER A 227 -3.60 -26.14 3.51
CA SER A 227 -3.12 -27.41 4.09
C SER A 227 -1.69 -27.76 3.68
N ASP A 228 -1.26 -27.38 2.48
CA ASP A 228 0.10 -27.64 1.98
C ASP A 228 1.10 -26.60 2.52
N LEU A 229 0.58 -25.45 2.94
CA LEU A 229 1.34 -24.31 3.46
C LEU A 229 1.55 -24.35 4.98
N ILE A 230 0.66 -25.03 5.72
CA ILE A 230 0.62 -25.02 7.18
C ILE A 230 0.72 -26.46 7.69
N ALA A 231 1.79 -26.78 8.41
CA ALA A 231 2.05 -28.13 8.92
C ALA A 231 1.04 -28.57 9.99
N ASN A 232 0.52 -27.64 10.80
CA ASN A 232 -0.48 -27.85 11.82
C ASN A 232 -1.85 -27.27 11.43
N TYR A 233 -2.26 -27.52 10.17
CA TYR A 233 -3.51 -26.96 9.64
C TYR A 233 -4.74 -27.30 10.49
N ASP A 234 -4.87 -28.53 10.97
CA ASP A 234 -6.03 -28.97 11.75
C ASP A 234 -6.16 -28.23 13.09
N GLU A 235 -5.02 -27.96 13.73
CA GLU A 235 -4.96 -27.17 14.97
C GLU A 235 -5.40 -25.72 14.72
N VAL A 236 -4.88 -25.11 13.66
CA VAL A 236 -5.26 -23.76 13.23
C VAL A 236 -6.74 -23.69 12.88
N HIS A 237 -7.25 -24.68 12.15
CA HIS A 237 -8.65 -24.77 11.77
C HIS A 237 -9.54 -24.82 13.01
N THR A 238 -9.28 -25.76 13.91
CA THR A 238 -10.04 -25.93 15.15
C THR A 238 -10.04 -24.66 16.01
N ALA A 239 -8.89 -23.99 16.13
CA ALA A 239 -8.80 -22.75 16.89
C ALA A 239 -9.60 -21.61 16.25
N LEU A 240 -9.60 -21.50 14.92
CA LEU A 240 -10.35 -20.47 14.20
C LEU A 240 -11.86 -20.71 14.25
N GLU A 241 -12.30 -21.96 14.10
CA GLU A 241 -13.72 -22.33 14.24
C GLU A 241 -14.30 -21.93 15.60
N ASN A 242 -13.50 -22.00 16.65
CA ASN A 242 -13.88 -21.63 18.02
C ASN A 242 -13.63 -20.15 18.35
N SER A 243 -13.43 -19.30 17.34
CA SER A 243 -13.15 -17.86 17.49
C SER A 243 -14.13 -16.99 16.70
N ASP A 244 -14.12 -15.68 16.96
CA ASP A 244 -14.88 -14.70 16.17
C ASP A 244 -14.49 -14.66 14.68
N TYR A 245 -13.39 -15.31 14.30
CA TYR A 245 -12.86 -15.36 12.93
C TYR A 245 -13.21 -16.66 12.18
N ALA A 246 -14.17 -17.46 12.67
CA ALA A 246 -14.59 -18.70 11.98
C ALA A 246 -15.00 -18.48 10.52
N TYR A 247 -15.60 -17.33 10.19
CA TYR A 247 -16.04 -16.97 8.82
C TYR A 247 -14.89 -16.94 7.80
N VAL A 248 -13.67 -16.68 8.26
CA VAL A 248 -12.46 -16.61 7.43
C VAL A 248 -12.13 -17.97 6.80
N LEU A 249 -12.53 -19.07 7.44
CA LEU A 249 -12.36 -20.43 6.90
C LEU A 249 -13.25 -20.66 5.67
N THR A 250 -14.45 -20.09 5.65
CA THR A 250 -15.37 -20.17 4.51
C THR A 250 -14.85 -19.34 3.32
N GLU A 251 -14.33 -18.14 3.59
CA GLU A 251 -13.72 -17.29 2.55
C GLU A 251 -12.45 -17.92 1.94
N ALA A 252 -11.61 -18.57 2.77
CA ALA A 252 -10.42 -19.25 2.29
C ALA A 252 -10.73 -20.49 1.42
N SER A 253 -11.88 -21.11 1.67
CA SER A 253 -12.40 -22.31 0.99
C SER A 253 -13.18 -21.98 -0.29
N ALA A 254 -13.66 -20.73 -0.44
CA ALA A 254 -14.27 -20.26 -1.66
C ALA A 254 -13.23 -20.34 -2.78
N LYS A 255 -13.36 -21.36 -3.63
CA LYS A 255 -12.57 -21.47 -4.86
C LYS A 255 -12.66 -20.13 -5.59
N LEU A 256 -11.50 -19.56 -5.91
CA LEU A 256 -11.38 -18.65 -7.04
C LEU A 256 -11.94 -19.41 -8.24
N VAL A 257 -13.19 -19.11 -8.60
CA VAL A 257 -13.72 -19.44 -9.91
C VAL A 257 -12.90 -18.60 -10.87
N ILE A 258 -12.00 -19.27 -11.58
CA ILE A 258 -11.24 -18.71 -12.69
C ILE A 258 -12.23 -18.43 -13.82
#